data_AF-A0A7V3EQB7-F1
#
_entry.id   AF-A0A7V3EQB7-F1
#
_cell.length_a   1.000
_cell.length_b   1.000
_cell.length_c   1.000
_cell.angle_alpha   90.00
_cell.angle_beta   90.00
_cell.angle_gamma   90.00
#
_symmetry.space_group_name_H-M   'P 1'
#
loop_
_entity.id
_entity.type
_entity.pdbx_description
1 polymer ?
#
loop_
_entity_poly.entity_id
_entity_poly.type
_entity_poly.pdbx_seq_one_letter_code
_entity_poly.pdbx_strand_id
1 'polypeptide(L)'
;MCHRTFNDLTGTSISRLHKKDSFIEYFKCLSKGLSLRQSAKEVGISLQTSFDWRHKILKAFKDVGCAKLEGIIEGDETFFLYSEKGNKQLEGRKPR
;
A
#
# COMPACT_ATOMS: atom_id res chain seq x y z
N MET A 1 -12.12 -32.70 -10.12
CA MET A 1 -11.07 -32.50 -9.09
C MET A 1 -10.60 -31.06 -9.14
N CYS A 2 -10.36 -30.40 -8.01
CA CYS A 2 -9.88 -29.02 -7.97
C CYS A 2 -8.34 -29.00 -7.99
N HIS A 3 -7.73 -28.46 -9.05
CA HIS A 3 -6.27 -28.39 -9.24
C HIS A 3 -5.61 -27.18 -8.54
N ARG A 4 -6.15 -26.72 -7.41
CA ARG A 4 -5.60 -25.56 -6.70
C ARG A 4 -4.60 -26.02 -5.64
N THR A 5 -3.32 -25.76 -5.88
CA THR A 5 -2.24 -25.93 -4.90
C THR A 5 -2.10 -24.66 -4.07
N PHE A 6 -2.08 -24.80 -2.76
CA PHE A 6 -1.81 -23.73 -1.80
C PHE A 6 -0.38 -23.94 -1.28
N ASN A 7 0.41 -22.87 -1.25
CA ASN A 7 1.76 -22.84 -0.68
C ASN A 7 1.84 -21.80 0.45
N ASP A 8 2.95 -21.75 1.18
CA ASP A 8 3.14 -20.83 2.32
C ASP A 8 3.03 -19.34 1.95
N LEU A 9 3.17 -19.02 0.66
CA LEU A 9 2.99 -17.65 0.17
C LEU A 9 1.52 -17.33 -0.10
N THR A 10 0.62 -18.31 -0.12
CA THR A 10 -0.79 -18.13 -0.48
C THR A 10 -1.51 -17.30 0.58
N GLY A 11 -2.13 -16.19 0.16
CA GLY A 11 -2.75 -15.23 1.07
C GLY A 11 -1.80 -14.16 1.60
N THR A 12 -0.48 -14.30 1.41
CA THR A 12 0.50 -13.28 1.80
C THR A 12 0.62 -12.17 0.75
N SER A 13 1.11 -11.01 1.18
CA SER A 13 1.48 -9.87 0.34
C SER A 13 2.56 -10.21 -0.70
N ILE A 14 3.21 -11.37 -0.57
CA ILE A 14 4.29 -11.80 -1.46
C ILE A 14 3.79 -12.83 -2.50
N SER A 15 2.55 -13.34 -2.36
CA SER A 15 1.93 -14.23 -3.36
C SER A 15 1.94 -13.62 -4.77
N ARG A 16 2.30 -14.41 -5.79
CA ARG A 16 2.27 -14.02 -7.22
C ARG A 16 3.15 -12.83 -7.61
N LEU A 17 4.15 -12.47 -6.79
CA LEU A 17 5.18 -11.53 -7.21
C LEU A 17 6.16 -12.24 -8.15
N HIS A 18 6.00 -12.00 -9.45
CA HIS A 18 6.87 -12.55 -10.49
C HIS A 18 8.26 -11.89 -10.50
N LYS A 19 8.37 -10.62 -10.07
CA LYS A 19 9.63 -9.85 -10.03
C LYS A 19 10.02 -9.52 -8.59
N LYS A 20 10.54 -10.49 -7.85
CA LYS A 20 10.88 -10.35 -6.43
C LYS A 20 12.02 -9.32 -6.20
N ASP A 21 13.03 -9.32 -7.07
CA ASP A 21 14.19 -8.43 -6.92
C ASP A 21 13.78 -6.95 -7.07
N SER A 22 13.05 -6.63 -8.14
CA SER A 22 12.49 -5.30 -8.36
C SER A 22 11.52 -4.87 -7.25
N PHE A 23 10.82 -5.81 -6.60
CA PHE A 23 9.94 -5.49 -5.48
C PHE A 23 10.71 -5.02 -4.24
N ILE A 24 11.88 -5.59 -3.97
CA ILE A 24 12.77 -5.14 -2.89
C ILE A 24 13.31 -3.73 -3.19
N GLU A 25 13.73 -3.47 -4.43
CA GLU A 25 14.15 -2.13 -4.86
C GLU A 25 13.02 -1.10 -4.75
N TYR A 26 11.80 -1.51 -5.13
CA TYR A 26 10.61 -0.68 -4.96
C TYR A 26 10.32 -0.39 -3.48
N PHE A 27 10.48 -1.37 -2.61
CA PHE A 27 10.32 -1.18 -1.17
C PHE A 27 11.32 -0.14 -0.62
N LYS A 28 12.58 -0.17 -1.08
CA LYS A 28 13.57 0.86 -0.75
C LYS A 28 13.13 2.25 -1.22
N CYS A 29 12.56 2.35 -2.42
CA CYS A 29 12.01 3.61 -2.94
C CYS A 29 10.87 4.15 -2.05
N LEU A 30 9.99 3.25 -1.60
CA LEU A 30 8.89 3.59 -0.69
C LEU A 30 9.41 4.07 0.67
N SER A 31 10.41 3.39 1.23
CA SER A 31 11.05 3.78 2.50
C SER A 31 11.74 5.14 2.42
N LYS A 32 12.21 5.55 1.25
CA LYS A 32 12.76 6.89 0.98
C LYS A 32 11.68 7.97 0.73
N GLY A 33 10.39 7.60 0.77
CA GLY A 33 9.29 8.54 0.54
C GLY A 33 9.09 8.96 -0.92
N LEU A 34 9.63 8.22 -1.90
CA LEU A 34 9.50 8.57 -3.32
C LEU A 34 8.04 8.46 -3.81
N SER A 35 7.68 9.31 -4.76
CA SER A 35 6.37 9.26 -5.42
C SER A 35 6.21 7.99 -6.27
N LEU A 36 4.97 7.62 -6.63
CA LEU A 36 4.69 6.47 -7.49
C LEU A 36 5.42 6.54 -8.84
N ARG A 37 5.48 7.75 -9.44
CA ARG A 37 6.12 7.99 -10.74
C ARG A 37 7.63 7.91 -10.65
N GLN A 38 8.23 8.49 -9.61
CA GLN A 38 9.67 8.39 -9.38
C GLN A 38 10.09 6.94 -9.12
N SER A 39 9.38 6.24 -8.24
CA SER A 39 9.65 4.83 -7.92
C SER A 39 9.48 3.93 -9.16
N ALA A 40 8.48 4.21 -10.01
CA ALA A 40 8.27 3.48 -11.25
C ALA A 40 9.44 3.66 -12.23
N LYS A 41 9.94 4.90 -12.37
CA LYS A 41 11.08 5.22 -13.23
C LYS A 41 12.38 4.58 -12.70
N GLU A 42 12.63 4.67 -11.40
CA GLU A 42 13.82 4.13 -10.75
C GLU A 42 13.93 2.61 -10.93
N VAL A 43 12.83 1.88 -10.72
CA VAL A 43 12.79 0.42 -10.79
C VAL A 43 12.51 -0.10 -12.21
N GLY A 44 12.19 0.79 -13.16
CA GLY A 44 11.88 0.41 -14.54
C GLY A 44 10.57 -0.35 -14.70
N ILE A 45 9.53 0.01 -13.93
CA ILE A 45 8.20 -0.61 -13.96
C ILE A 45 7.12 0.38 -14.44
N SER A 46 5.96 -0.15 -14.81
CA SER A 46 4.81 0.71 -15.15
C SER A 46 4.27 1.43 -13.92
N LEU A 47 3.61 2.59 -14.13
CA LEU A 47 2.94 3.31 -13.05
C LEU A 47 1.85 2.46 -12.38
N GLN A 48 1.15 1.62 -13.14
CA GLN A 48 0.15 0.70 -12.62
C GLN A 48 0.78 -0.32 -11.67
N THR A 49 1.90 -0.94 -12.08
CA THR A 49 2.63 -1.89 -11.23
C THR A 49 3.12 -1.23 -9.94
N SER A 50 3.63 0.00 -10.02
CA SER A 50 4.01 0.80 -8.86
C SER A 50 2.81 1.02 -7.92
N PHE A 51 1.65 1.41 -8.45
CA PHE A 51 0.44 1.59 -7.66
C PHE A 51 0.00 0.30 -6.95
N ASP A 52 -0.05 -0.82 -7.68
CA ASP A 52 -0.44 -2.13 -7.15
C ASP A 52 0.52 -2.60 -6.05
N TRP A 53 1.83 -2.44 -6.26
CA TRP A 53 2.84 -2.80 -5.27
C TRP A 53 2.75 -1.94 -4.01
N ARG A 54 2.50 -0.63 -4.13
CA ARG A 54 2.28 0.24 -2.98
C ARG A 54 1.08 -0.20 -2.15
N HIS A 55 -0.05 -0.52 -2.80
CA HIS A 55 -1.24 -1.02 -2.09
C HIS A 55 -0.95 -2.34 -1.38
N LYS A 56 -0.20 -3.23 -2.03
CA LYS A 56 0.17 -4.52 -1.46
C LYS A 56 1.07 -4.39 -0.24
N ILE A 57 2.05 -3.49 -0.29
CA ILE A 57 2.93 -3.17 0.83
C ILE A 57 2.13 -2.55 1.96
N LEU A 58 1.39 -1.47 1.72
CA LEU A 58 0.61 -0.78 2.76
C LEU A 58 -0.43 -1.70 3.41
N LYS A 59 -1.06 -2.60 2.64
CA LYS A 59 -1.97 -3.61 3.19
C LYS A 59 -1.25 -4.59 4.12
N ALA A 60 0.00 -4.94 3.82
CA ALA A 60 0.81 -5.79 4.70
C ALA A 60 1.15 -5.09 6.03
N PHE A 61 1.35 -3.77 5.99
CA PHE A 61 1.68 -2.97 7.17
C PHE A 61 0.47 -2.54 7.98
N LYS A 62 -0.76 -2.80 7.53
CA LYS A 62 -1.99 -2.36 8.21
C LYS A 62 -2.05 -2.81 9.68
N ASP A 63 -1.53 -3.99 9.97
CA ASP A 63 -1.56 -4.59 11.31
C ASP A 63 -0.24 -4.39 12.08
N VAL A 64 0.79 -3.82 11.41
CA VAL A 64 2.10 -3.55 12.01
C VAL A 64 2.04 -2.22 12.75
N GLY A 65 2.16 -2.25 14.07
CA GLY A 65 2.16 -1.04 14.91
C GLY A 65 0.89 -0.81 15.72
N CYS A 66 -0.09 -1.73 15.65
CA CYS A 66 -1.25 -1.72 16.55
C CYS A 66 -0.88 -2.32 17.93
N ALA A 67 0.17 -1.80 18.55
CA ALA A 67 0.47 -2.11 19.95
C ALA A 67 -0.46 -1.29 20.85
N LYS A 68 -0.89 -1.86 21.97
CA LYS A 68 -1.64 -1.13 22.98
C LYS A 68 -0.74 -0.03 23.55
N LEU A 69 -1.19 1.23 23.47
CA LEU A 69 -0.49 2.36 24.09
C LEU A 69 -0.76 2.34 25.60
N GLU A 70 0.29 2.45 26.42
CA GLU A 70 0.20 2.42 27.88
C GLU A 70 1.09 3.52 28.49
N GLY A 71 0.68 4.08 29.64
CA GLY A 71 1.42 5.14 30.33
C GLY A 71 1.03 6.56 29.90
N ILE A 72 2.01 7.47 29.87
CA ILE A 72 1.83 8.85 29.40
C ILE A 72 1.95 8.85 27.88
N ILE A 73 0.90 9.30 27.19
CA ILE A 73 0.81 9.32 25.74
C ILE A 73 0.87 10.78 25.28
N GLU A 74 1.78 11.07 24.37
CA GLU A 74 1.83 12.33 23.62
C GLU A 74 1.23 12.11 22.23
N GLY A 75 0.37 13.03 21.81
CA GLY A 75 -0.29 12.99 20.51
C GLY A 75 -0.05 14.27 19.74
N ASP A 76 0.68 14.18 18.63
CA ASP A 76 0.88 15.27 17.69
C ASP A 76 -0.18 15.23 16.58
N GLU A 77 -0.72 16.39 16.20
CA GLU A 77 -1.63 16.50 15.06
C GLU A 77 -0.83 16.69 13.76
N THR A 78 -1.00 15.76 12.82
CA THR A 78 -0.50 15.93 11.45
C THR A 78 -1.67 16.07 10.49
N PHE A 79 -1.78 17.24 9.86
CA PHE A 79 -2.83 17.51 8.88
C PHE A 79 -2.42 17.08 7.48
N PHE A 80 -3.30 16.34 6.81
CA PHE A 80 -3.16 15.98 5.40
C PHE A 80 -4.34 16.57 4.61
N LEU A 81 -4.08 16.96 3.36
CA LEU A 81 -5.14 17.33 2.43
C LEU A 81 -5.96 16.08 2.10
N TYR A 82 -7.18 16.02 2.61
CA TYR A 82 -8.13 14.96 2.32
C TYR A 82 -8.89 15.27 1.02
N SER A 83 -9.01 14.28 0.14
CA SER A 83 -9.76 14.41 -1.11
C SER A 83 -10.79 13.29 -1.22
N GLU A 84 -12.06 13.65 -1.34
CA GLU A 84 -13.15 12.70 -1.57
C GLU A 84 -13.34 12.32 -3.05
N LYS A 85 -12.33 12.59 -3.88
CA LYS A 85 -12.40 12.28 -5.31
C LYS A 85 -12.55 10.77 -5.50
N GLY A 86 -13.70 10.37 -6.06
CA GLY A 86 -14.04 8.95 -6.29
C GLY A 86 -14.92 8.34 -5.20
N ASN A 87 -15.26 9.09 -4.14
CA ASN A 87 -16.27 8.67 -3.19
C ASN A 87 -17.65 8.63 -3.88
N LYS A 88 -18.29 7.46 -3.88
CA LYS A 88 -19.63 7.27 -4.46
C LYS A 88 -20.75 7.67 -3.50
N GLN A 89 -20.44 7.84 -2.22
CA GLN A 89 -21.35 8.20 -1.15
C GLN A 89 -20.90 9.54 -0.56
N LEU A 90 -21.10 10.62 -1.32
CA LEU A 90 -20.79 11.97 -0.86
C LEU A 90 -22.01 12.52 -0.10
N GLU A 91 -21.87 12.72 1.21
CA GLU A 91 -22.90 13.38 2.01
C GLU A 91 -23.02 14.86 1.59
N GLY A 92 -24.25 15.35 1.41
CA GLY A 92 -24.50 16.75 1.03
C GLY A 92 -24.29 17.11 -0.45
N ARG A 93 -23.92 16.15 -1.31
CA ARG A 93 -23.85 16.41 -2.77
C ARG A 93 -25.25 16.48 -3.36
N LYS A 94 -25.64 17.65 -3.89
CA LYS A 94 -26.88 17.77 -4.67
C LYS A 94 -26.80 16.87 -5.92
N PRO A 95 -27.85 16.09 -6.22
CA PRO A 95 -27.91 15.32 -7.47
C PRO A 95 -27.82 16.27 -8.66
N ARG A 96 -27.14 15.82 -9.73
CA ARG A 96 -26.87 16.62 -10.93
C ARG A 96 -28.02 16.50 -11.92
#